data_AF-A0A969KY59-F1
#
_entry.id   AF-A0A969KY59-F1
#
_cell.length_a   1.000
_cell.length_b   1.000
_cell.length_c   1.000
_cell.angle_alpha   90.00
_cell.angle_beta   90.00
_cell.angle_gamma   90.00
#
_symmetry.space_group_name_H-M   'P 1'
#
loop_
_entity.id
_entity.type
_entity.pdbx_description
1 polymer ?
#
loop_
_entity_poly.entity_id
_entity_poly.type
_entity_poly.pdbx_seq_one_letter_code
_entity_poly.pdbx_strand_id
1 'polypeptide(L)'
;MLYFYLFTLPASELKALSGVHPRSTENTQLRSQDLGIQRRHDRKRSEEISTFIQFGYPWSSLSSKQRESEKFSDLRKPGWLPTAIIVNILEEKDIRRGRHVDSNDLVTVNDLDNRSATIRLPNSFNGPEWKPAGLHPLEVIDGQHRLWAFDEEGVEGDFELPVVAFYGLDISWQAYLFWTINIKPKRINASLAFDVYPLLRTEDWLEKFEGPAIYRETRAQELVESLWAYPESPWYQRINMLGESGLGQW
;
A
#
# COMPACT_ATOMS: atom_id res chain seq x y z
N MET A 1 14.47 22.62 0.16
CA MET A 1 14.60 22.04 -1.19
C MET A 1 13.75 20.79 -1.20
N LEU A 2 12.74 20.67 -2.07
CA LEU A 2 11.79 19.55 -2.06
C LEU A 2 12.30 18.41 -2.96
N TYR A 3 13.27 17.65 -2.47
CA TYR A 3 13.57 16.32 -3.01
C TYR A 3 13.27 15.26 -1.95
N PHE A 4 13.05 14.04 -2.40
CA PHE A 4 12.82 12.86 -1.56
C PHE A 4 13.92 11.84 -1.85
N TYR A 5 14.12 10.92 -0.93
CA TYR A 5 15.09 9.84 -1.03
C TYR A 5 14.39 8.51 -1.32
N LEU A 6 15.07 7.66 -2.08
CA LEU A 6 14.62 6.32 -2.43
C LEU A 6 15.65 5.30 -1.95
N PHE A 7 15.21 4.32 -1.17
CA PHE A 7 16.03 3.21 -0.69
C PHE A 7 15.13 2.02 -0.35
N THR A 8 15.72 0.89 0.02
CA THR A 8 15.01 -0.23 0.61
C THR A 8 15.40 -0.38 2.07
N LEU A 9 14.47 -0.86 2.89
CA LEU A 9 14.71 -1.18 4.29
C LEU A 9 13.89 -2.40 4.70
N PRO A 10 14.44 -3.31 5.54
CA PRO A 10 13.66 -4.40 6.10
C PRO A 10 12.42 -3.91 6.83
N ALA A 11 11.29 -4.62 6.66
CA ALA A 11 10.03 -4.26 7.29
C ALA A 11 10.14 -4.17 8.83
N SER A 12 10.90 -5.07 9.44
CA SER A 12 11.14 -5.10 10.88
C SER A 12 11.92 -3.88 11.38
N GLU A 13 12.97 -3.47 10.68
CA GLU A 13 13.74 -2.27 11.00
C GLU A 13 12.93 -0.99 10.78
N LEU A 14 12.18 -0.92 9.68
CA LEU A 14 11.30 0.20 9.39
C LEU A 14 10.22 0.39 10.47
N LYS A 15 9.71 -0.69 11.04
CA LYS A 15 8.78 -0.66 12.18
C LYS A 15 9.45 -0.15 13.44
N ALA A 16 10.64 -0.67 13.78
CA ALA A 16 11.41 -0.20 14.93
C ALA A 16 11.70 1.31 14.87
N LEU A 17 12.09 1.80 13.70
CA LEU A 17 12.41 3.21 13.46
C LEU A 17 11.19 4.13 13.42
N SER A 18 9.98 3.61 13.17
CA SER A 18 8.76 4.41 13.04
C SER A 18 7.74 4.23 14.17
N GLY A 19 7.89 3.20 15.01
CA GLY A 19 6.96 2.89 16.10
C GLY A 19 5.58 2.47 15.63
N VAL A 20 5.44 1.99 14.39
CA VAL A 20 4.18 1.51 13.84
C VAL A 20 3.88 0.13 14.42
N HIS A 21 3.02 0.11 15.45
CA HIS A 21 2.48 -1.09 16.07
C HIS A 21 0.95 -1.01 16.16
N PRO A 22 0.24 -2.15 16.23
CA PRO A 22 -1.19 -2.19 16.50
C PRO A 22 -1.48 -1.56 17.86
N ARG A 23 -2.40 -0.60 17.94
CA ARG A 23 -2.82 -0.06 19.24
C ARG A 23 -3.68 -1.08 19.97
N SER A 24 -3.35 -1.39 21.23
CA SER A 24 -4.31 -2.00 22.15
C SER A 24 -5.26 -0.91 22.68
N THR A 25 -6.51 -1.27 22.91
CA THR A 25 -7.57 -0.41 23.46
C THR A 25 -7.30 0.09 24.89
N GLU A 26 -6.20 -0.32 25.52
CA GLU A 26 -5.86 0.08 26.89
C GLU A 26 -5.27 1.50 26.97
N ASN A 27 -4.70 2.02 25.88
CA ASN A 27 -4.19 3.39 25.82
C ASN A 27 -5.23 4.35 25.24
N THR A 28 -6.22 4.71 26.05
CA THR A 28 -7.24 5.71 25.75
C THR A 28 -6.65 7.12 25.82
N GLN A 29 -5.83 7.52 24.83
CA GLN A 29 -5.51 8.94 24.62
C GLN A 29 -6.57 9.58 23.72
N LEU A 30 -7.02 10.77 24.11
CA LEU A 30 -8.12 11.53 23.53
C LEU A 30 -7.97 11.69 22.00
N ARG A 31 -9.09 11.54 21.28
CA ARG A 31 -9.21 11.72 19.81
C ARG A 31 -8.65 13.05 19.28
N SER A 32 -8.50 14.07 20.12
CA SER A 32 -7.95 15.39 19.76
C SER A 32 -6.41 15.43 19.70
N GLN A 33 -5.73 14.38 20.17
CA GLN A 33 -4.28 14.37 20.31
C GLN A 33 -3.60 13.64 19.15
N ASP A 34 -4.34 12.89 18.34
CA ASP A 34 -3.83 12.26 17.14
C ASP A 34 -3.87 13.19 15.94
N LEU A 35 -2.76 13.33 15.23
CA LEU A 35 -2.63 14.14 14.01
C LEU A 35 -3.54 13.67 12.86
N GLY A 36 -4.42 12.68 13.07
CA GLY A 36 -5.39 12.19 12.07
C GLY A 36 -4.77 11.47 10.87
N ILE A 37 -3.45 11.55 10.69
CA ILE A 37 -2.69 10.91 9.61
C ILE A 37 -2.51 9.40 9.87
N GLN A 38 -2.53 8.97 11.13
CA GLN A 38 -2.49 7.54 11.46
C GLN A 38 -3.88 6.91 11.40
N ARG A 39 -4.01 5.83 10.62
CA ARG A 39 -5.25 5.06 10.51
C ARG A 39 -5.47 4.24 11.77
N ARG A 40 -6.73 3.94 12.07
CA ARG A 40 -7.04 2.84 13.01
C ARG A 40 -6.61 1.53 12.36
N HIS A 41 -6.03 0.65 13.14
CA HIS A 41 -5.67 -0.68 12.68
C HIS A 41 -6.93 -1.42 12.22
N ASP A 42 -6.99 -1.74 10.93
CA ASP A 42 -7.96 -2.67 10.35
C ASP A 42 -7.29 -4.04 10.24
N ARG A 43 -7.54 -4.88 11.25
CA ARG A 43 -6.93 -6.22 11.36
C ARG A 43 -7.22 -7.07 10.14
N LYS A 44 -8.44 -7.04 9.60
CA LYS A 44 -8.81 -7.82 8.41
C LYS A 44 -7.94 -7.43 7.22
N ARG A 45 -7.69 -6.13 7.04
CA ARG A 45 -6.83 -5.64 5.96
C ARG A 45 -5.37 -6.05 6.14
N SER A 46 -4.85 -6.02 7.37
CA SER A 46 -3.49 -6.47 7.67
C SER A 46 -3.33 -7.99 7.43
N GLU A 47 -4.32 -8.79 7.84
CA GLU A 47 -4.37 -10.24 7.59
C GLU A 47 -4.42 -10.59 6.10
N GLU A 48 -5.22 -9.84 5.31
CA GLU A 48 -5.27 -9.98 3.85
C GLU A 48 -3.92 -9.70 3.20
N ILE A 49 -3.23 -8.63 3.63
CA ILE A 49 -1.89 -8.29 3.12
C ILE A 49 -0.86 -9.33 3.57
N SER A 50 -0.91 -9.78 4.83
CA SER A 50 -0.02 -10.83 5.35
C SER A 50 -0.13 -12.11 4.54
N THR A 51 -1.37 -12.55 4.30
CA THR A 51 -1.64 -13.70 3.44
C THR A 51 -1.07 -13.48 2.04
N PHE A 52 -1.26 -12.29 1.47
CA PHE A 52 -0.70 -11.95 0.16
C PHE A 52 0.83 -12.01 0.14
N ILE A 53 1.53 -11.51 1.16
CA ILE A 53 3.00 -11.57 1.24
C ILE A 53 3.49 -13.03 1.22
N GLN A 54 2.86 -13.91 1.99
CA GLN A 54 3.26 -15.31 2.10
C GLN A 54 2.97 -16.13 0.83
N PHE A 55 1.89 -15.80 0.13
CA PHE A 55 1.27 -16.72 -0.83
C PHE A 55 1.03 -16.16 -2.23
N GLY A 56 1.10 -14.84 -2.36
CA GLY A 56 0.76 -14.10 -3.58
C GLY A 56 -0.70 -14.26 -4.01
N TYR A 57 -1.09 -13.44 -4.97
CA TYR A 57 -2.37 -13.57 -5.64
C TYR A 57 -2.24 -14.56 -6.83
N PRO A 58 -3.24 -15.44 -7.07
CA PRO A 58 -4.57 -15.45 -6.46
C PRO A 58 -4.73 -16.39 -5.25
N TRP A 59 -3.69 -17.12 -4.85
CA TRP A 59 -3.78 -18.06 -3.71
C TRP A 59 -4.26 -17.34 -2.43
N SER A 60 -3.78 -16.12 -2.20
CA SER A 60 -4.13 -15.29 -1.04
C SER A 60 -5.60 -14.88 -0.96
N SER A 61 -6.36 -14.94 -2.05
CA SER A 61 -7.79 -14.58 -2.09
C SER A 61 -8.74 -15.79 -2.02
N LEU A 62 -8.22 -17.01 -1.94
CA LEU A 62 -9.05 -18.19 -1.77
C LEU A 62 -9.68 -18.29 -0.40
N SER A 63 -10.86 -18.91 -0.32
CA SER A 63 -11.48 -19.31 0.94
C SER A 63 -10.67 -20.42 1.65
N SER A 64 -10.80 -20.52 2.98
CA SER A 64 -10.11 -21.55 3.78
C SER A 64 -10.35 -22.97 3.25
N LYS A 65 -11.60 -23.28 2.86
CA LYS A 65 -11.97 -24.58 2.27
C LYS A 65 -11.24 -24.88 0.96
N GLN A 66 -10.99 -23.86 0.14
CA GLN A 66 -10.23 -24.03 -1.11
C GLN A 66 -8.73 -24.17 -0.84
N ARG A 67 -8.20 -23.48 0.19
CA ARG A 67 -6.79 -23.59 0.59
C ARG A 67 -6.43 -24.94 1.19
N GLU A 68 -7.37 -25.55 1.92
CA GLU A 68 -7.24 -26.91 2.46
C GLU A 68 -7.30 -27.97 1.36
N SER A 69 -7.88 -27.64 0.19
CA SER A 69 -7.83 -28.52 -0.96
C SER A 69 -6.47 -28.38 -1.66
N GLU A 70 -5.74 -29.47 -1.85
CA GLU A 70 -4.44 -29.48 -2.55
C GLU A 70 -4.54 -29.07 -4.05
N LYS A 71 -5.77 -28.92 -4.56
CA LYS A 71 -6.13 -28.70 -5.97
C LYS A 71 -5.58 -27.43 -6.62
N PHE A 72 -5.12 -26.49 -5.81
CA PHE A 72 -4.79 -25.13 -6.24
C PHE A 72 -3.44 -24.66 -5.67
N SER A 73 -2.66 -25.60 -5.12
CA SER A 73 -1.32 -25.34 -4.57
C SER A 73 -0.36 -24.73 -5.61
N ASP A 74 -0.60 -25.00 -6.90
CA ASP A 74 0.09 -24.44 -8.06
C ASP A 74 -0.18 -22.94 -8.30
N LEU A 75 -1.21 -22.37 -7.65
CA LEU A 75 -1.55 -20.96 -7.76
C LEU A 75 -0.76 -20.05 -6.81
N ARG A 76 0.14 -20.60 -6.00
CA ARG A 76 1.05 -19.81 -5.15
C ARG A 76 1.97 -18.97 -6.04
N LYS A 77 2.09 -17.69 -5.70
CA LYS A 77 2.96 -16.72 -6.39
C LYS A 77 3.76 -15.92 -5.35
N PRO A 78 4.84 -15.23 -5.76
CA PRO A 78 5.51 -14.29 -4.87
C PRO A 78 4.58 -13.15 -4.42
N GLY A 79 4.57 -12.83 -3.13
CA GLY A 79 3.81 -11.73 -2.55
C GLY A 79 4.53 -10.39 -2.60
N TRP A 80 4.78 -9.86 -3.80
CA TRP A 80 5.53 -8.61 -3.95
C TRP A 80 4.72 -7.38 -3.54
N LEU A 81 5.33 -6.52 -2.72
CA LEU A 81 4.79 -5.20 -2.35
C LEU A 81 5.54 -4.08 -3.10
N PRO A 82 5.22 -3.83 -4.39
CA PRO A 82 5.98 -2.87 -5.22
C PRO A 82 5.71 -1.41 -4.85
N THR A 83 4.65 -1.15 -4.09
CA THR A 83 4.31 0.21 -3.65
C THR A 83 5.24 0.60 -2.50
N ALA A 84 5.81 1.80 -2.54
CA ALA A 84 6.71 2.27 -1.50
C ALA A 84 5.97 2.62 -0.20
N ILE A 85 6.62 2.41 0.94
CA ILE A 85 6.24 3.02 2.21
C ILE A 85 6.72 4.46 2.18
N ILE A 86 5.84 5.39 2.54
CA ILE A 86 6.16 6.82 2.49
C ILE A 86 6.38 7.30 3.91
N VAL A 87 7.57 7.81 4.17
CA VAL A 87 7.99 8.26 5.50
C VAL A 87 8.51 9.68 5.48
N ASN A 88 8.45 10.33 6.64
CA ASN A 88 9.18 11.55 6.93
C ASN A 88 10.24 11.24 7.97
N ILE A 89 11.48 11.62 7.71
CA ILE A 89 12.58 11.62 8.67
C ILE A 89 12.50 12.92 9.46
N LEU A 90 12.45 12.81 10.79
CA LEU A 90 12.41 13.94 11.69
C LEU A 90 13.79 14.58 11.88
N GLU A 91 13.81 15.90 11.95
CA GLU A 91 14.99 16.67 12.33
C GLU A 91 15.11 16.79 13.86
N GLU A 92 16.30 17.11 14.37
CA GLU A 92 16.51 17.36 15.81
C GLU A 92 15.60 18.48 16.35
N LYS A 93 15.36 19.50 15.52
CA LYS A 93 14.49 20.64 15.85
C LYS A 93 12.99 20.30 15.79
N ASP A 94 12.62 19.15 15.24
CA ASP A 94 11.21 18.76 15.12
C ASP A 94 10.64 18.41 16.48
N ILE A 95 9.59 19.13 16.87
CA ILE A 95 8.85 18.88 18.10
C ILE A 95 7.49 18.30 17.71
N ARG A 96 7.16 17.13 18.26
CA ARG A 96 5.84 16.50 18.15
C ARG A 96 5.28 16.31 19.53
N ARG A 97 4.17 17.00 19.82
CA ARG A 97 3.46 16.91 21.12
C ARG A 97 4.38 17.13 22.34
N GLY A 98 5.34 18.06 22.22
CA GLY A 98 6.32 18.36 23.28
C GLY A 98 7.47 17.36 23.42
N ARG A 99 7.53 16.33 22.57
CA ARG A 99 8.66 15.40 22.47
C ARG A 99 9.48 15.71 21.22
N HIS A 100 10.75 15.33 21.26
CA HIS A 100 11.69 15.40 20.13
C HIS A 100 12.42 14.05 20.01
N VAL A 101 13.11 13.84 18.90
CA VAL A 101 13.99 12.69 18.70
C VAL A 101 15.26 12.92 19.51
N ASP A 102 15.69 11.92 20.28
CA ASP A 102 16.97 12.00 21.01
C ASP A 102 18.13 12.12 20.03
N SER A 103 19.19 12.85 20.39
CA SER A 103 20.32 13.07 19.49
C SER A 103 21.04 11.78 19.08
N ASN A 104 20.99 10.72 19.89
CA ASN A 104 21.52 9.40 19.54
C ASN A 104 20.59 8.58 18.65
N ASP A 105 19.32 8.98 18.58
CA ASP A 105 18.25 8.30 17.85
C ASP A 105 17.97 8.95 16.49
N LEU A 106 18.73 9.98 16.10
CA LEU A 106 18.55 10.70 14.84
C LEU A 106 18.99 9.86 13.63
N VAL A 107 18.14 9.87 12.60
CA VAL A 107 18.53 9.47 11.24
C VAL A 107 19.14 10.70 10.56
N THR A 108 20.36 10.55 10.04
CA THR A 108 21.06 11.65 9.36
C THR A 108 21.17 11.38 7.87
N VAL A 109 21.06 12.46 7.09
CA VAL A 109 21.20 12.40 5.64
C VAL A 109 22.39 13.24 5.22
N ASN A 110 23.34 12.61 4.55
CA ASN A 110 24.53 13.25 4.03
C ASN A 110 24.47 13.23 2.50
N ASP A 111 24.16 14.37 1.90
CA ASP A 111 24.23 14.54 0.45
C ASP A 111 25.68 14.43 -0.02
N LEU A 112 25.95 13.48 -0.91
CA LEU A 112 27.26 13.28 -1.51
C LEU A 112 27.41 14.15 -2.76
N ASP A 113 26.35 14.26 -3.54
CA ASP A 113 26.21 15.14 -4.69
C ASP A 113 24.72 15.48 -4.94
N ASN A 114 24.41 16.10 -6.09
CA ASN A 114 23.04 16.50 -6.45
C ASN A 114 22.09 15.32 -6.78
N ARG A 115 22.57 14.06 -6.75
CA ARG A 115 21.81 12.87 -7.16
C ARG A 115 21.93 11.70 -6.19
N SER A 116 22.82 11.77 -5.22
CA SER A 116 23.11 10.69 -4.28
C SER A 116 23.30 11.23 -2.87
N ALA A 117 22.75 10.48 -1.93
CA ALA A 117 22.85 10.77 -0.50
C ALA A 117 23.08 9.47 0.25
N THR A 118 23.75 9.56 1.39
CA THR A 118 23.86 8.46 2.36
C THR A 118 22.91 8.75 3.50
N ILE A 119 21.97 7.84 3.74
CA ILE A 119 21.13 7.85 4.94
C ILE A 119 21.81 6.97 5.98
N ARG A 120 22.08 7.54 7.16
CA ARG A 120 22.63 6.80 8.30
C ARG A 120 21.54 6.60 9.33
N LEU A 121 21.33 5.33 9.67
CA LEU A 121 20.48 4.96 10.80
C LEU A 121 21.08 5.47 12.12
N PRO A 122 20.28 5.54 13.19
CA PRO A 122 20.74 6.05 14.47
C PRO A 122 21.92 5.27 15.04
N ASN A 123 22.82 5.95 15.75
CA ASN A 123 23.97 5.28 16.37
C ASN A 123 23.54 4.27 17.45
N SER A 124 22.40 4.53 18.09
CA SER A 124 21.81 3.64 19.08
C SER A 124 21.12 2.42 18.45
N PHE A 125 20.88 2.42 17.13
CA PHE A 125 20.12 1.40 16.44
C PHE A 125 20.86 0.05 16.43
N ASN A 126 20.18 -1.00 16.91
CA ASN A 126 20.77 -2.33 17.07
C ASN A 126 19.89 -3.46 16.51
N GLY A 127 18.90 -3.12 15.67
CA GLY A 127 18.03 -4.07 14.98
C GLY A 127 16.54 -3.92 15.30
N PRO A 128 15.72 -4.93 14.95
CA PRO A 128 14.26 -4.89 15.04
C PRO A 128 13.64 -4.61 16.42
N GLU A 129 14.32 -5.00 17.49
CA GLU A 129 13.84 -4.80 18.87
C GLU A 129 14.24 -3.44 19.45
N TRP A 130 14.96 -2.61 18.67
CA TRP A 130 15.39 -1.30 19.08
C TRP A 130 14.22 -0.37 19.39
N LYS A 131 14.37 0.43 20.44
CA LYS A 131 13.42 1.48 20.82
C LYS A 131 14.17 2.78 21.08
N PRO A 132 13.65 3.92 20.57
CA PRO A 132 14.24 5.22 20.87
C PRO A 132 14.06 5.56 22.35
N ALA A 133 14.98 6.35 22.90
CA ALA A 133 14.82 7.00 24.21
C ALA A 133 13.69 8.04 24.18
N GLY A 134 13.50 8.69 23.02
CA GLY A 134 12.54 9.76 22.82
C GLY A 134 11.42 9.39 21.84
N LEU A 135 11.29 10.24 20.84
CA LEU A 135 10.40 10.04 19.70
C LEU A 135 11.09 9.15 18.66
N HIS A 136 10.30 8.34 17.94
CA HIS A 136 10.79 7.59 16.79
C HIS A 136 11.28 8.55 15.69
N PRO A 137 12.43 8.29 15.05
CA PRO A 137 12.99 9.19 14.04
C PRO A 137 12.20 9.24 12.73
N LEU A 138 11.34 8.25 12.46
CA LEU A 138 10.53 8.18 11.24
C LEU A 138 9.03 8.31 11.54
N GLU A 139 8.33 9.10 10.73
CA GLU A 139 6.87 9.19 10.73
C GLU A 139 6.31 8.58 9.44
N VAL A 140 5.48 7.54 9.54
CA VAL A 140 4.85 6.90 8.36
C VAL A 140 3.64 7.71 7.88
N ILE A 141 3.75 8.27 6.68
CA ILE A 141 2.70 9.02 5.99
C ILE A 141 1.75 8.06 5.28
N ASP A 142 2.28 7.06 4.56
CA ASP A 142 1.48 6.04 3.87
C ASP A 142 2.14 4.65 3.98
N GLY A 143 1.32 3.60 4.05
CA GLY A 143 1.78 2.22 4.13
C GLY A 143 1.66 1.55 5.50
N GLN A 144 0.98 2.17 6.46
CA GLN A 144 0.80 1.62 7.82
C GLN A 144 0.21 0.19 7.82
N HIS A 145 -0.86 -0.08 7.06
CA HIS A 145 -1.41 -1.44 6.95
C HIS A 145 -0.42 -2.46 6.36
N ARG A 146 0.48 -2.01 5.47
CA ARG A 146 1.52 -2.88 4.91
C ARG A 146 2.55 -3.24 5.97
N LEU A 147 2.91 -2.32 6.85
CA LEU A 147 3.79 -2.61 7.99
C LEU A 147 3.12 -3.50 9.05
N TRP A 148 1.83 -3.29 9.33
CA TRP A 148 1.08 -4.14 10.27
C TRP A 148 0.92 -5.59 9.78
N ALA A 149 0.96 -5.83 8.47
CA ALA A 149 0.93 -7.20 7.93
C ALA A 149 2.10 -8.06 8.42
N PHE A 150 3.22 -7.43 8.81
CA PHE A 150 4.39 -8.10 9.39
C PHE A 150 4.29 -8.31 10.91
N ASP A 151 3.17 -7.95 11.55
CA ASP A 151 2.85 -8.40 12.93
C ASP A 151 2.11 -9.75 12.93
N GLU A 152 1.60 -10.19 11.78
CA GLU A 152 0.88 -11.46 11.66
C GLU A 152 1.84 -12.66 11.60
N GLU A 153 1.41 -13.80 12.13
CA GLU A 153 2.24 -15.01 12.19
C GLU A 153 2.65 -15.50 10.79
N GLY A 154 3.92 -15.87 10.63
CA GLY A 154 4.46 -16.51 9.43
C GLY A 154 4.99 -15.56 8.35
N VAL A 155 5.04 -14.24 8.59
CA VAL A 155 5.70 -13.29 7.69
C VAL A 155 7.11 -12.97 8.20
N GLU A 156 8.13 -13.13 7.35
CA GLU A 156 9.51 -12.81 7.71
C GLU A 156 9.71 -11.28 7.75
N GLY A 157 10.34 -10.80 8.82
CA GLY A 157 10.56 -9.38 9.07
C GLY A 157 11.73 -8.76 8.30
N ASP A 158 12.55 -9.57 7.63
CA ASP A 158 13.66 -9.17 6.77
C ASP A 158 13.22 -8.81 5.34
N PHE A 159 11.92 -8.88 5.05
CA PHE A 159 11.35 -8.45 3.77
C PHE A 159 11.69 -6.99 3.47
N GLU A 160 12.46 -6.78 2.40
CA GLU A 160 12.87 -5.47 1.91
C GLU A 160 11.68 -4.69 1.32
N LEU A 161 11.36 -3.55 1.92
CA LEU A 161 10.32 -2.66 1.43
C LEU A 161 10.93 -1.47 0.69
N PRO A 162 10.42 -1.07 -0.48
CA PRO A 162 10.79 0.21 -1.08
C PRO A 162 10.30 1.35 -0.17
N VAL A 163 11.17 2.33 0.07
CA VAL A 163 10.89 3.49 0.93
C VAL A 163 11.09 4.77 0.14
N VAL A 164 10.08 5.64 0.19
CA VAL A 164 10.19 7.06 -0.20
C VAL A 164 10.27 7.86 1.09
N ALA A 165 11.42 8.47 1.35
CA ALA A 165 11.62 9.29 2.54
C ALA A 165 11.71 10.77 2.20
N PHE A 166 10.94 11.58 2.92
CA PHE A 166 11.15 13.02 3.00
C PHE A 166 11.95 13.34 4.26
N TYR A 167 12.50 14.55 4.34
CA TYR A 167 13.32 14.99 5.47
C TYR A 167 12.79 16.32 6.00
N GLY A 168 12.41 16.37 7.27
CA GLY A 168 11.97 17.59 7.94
C GLY A 168 10.63 18.15 7.46
N LEU A 169 9.71 17.31 6.97
CA LEU A 169 8.36 17.79 6.64
C LEU A 169 7.59 18.19 7.89
N ASP A 170 7.02 19.38 7.84
CA ASP A 170 6.00 19.78 8.80
C ASP A 170 4.72 18.93 8.66
N ILE A 171 3.88 19.00 9.68
CA ILE A 171 2.63 18.24 9.78
C ILE A 171 1.67 18.59 8.63
N SER A 172 1.67 19.83 8.16
CA SER A 172 0.78 20.28 7.08
C SER A 172 1.15 19.63 5.75
N TRP A 173 2.43 19.53 5.43
CA TRP A 173 2.92 18.82 4.24
C TRP A 173 2.69 17.31 4.32
N GLN A 174 2.88 16.71 5.50
CA GLN A 174 2.54 15.30 5.69
C GLN A 174 1.05 15.03 5.47
N ALA A 175 0.17 15.90 6.00
CA ALA A 175 -1.27 15.79 5.78
C ALA A 175 -1.65 15.98 4.29
N TYR A 176 -0.99 16.92 3.60
CA TYR A 176 -1.16 17.14 2.17
C TYR A 176 -0.79 15.90 1.35
N LEU A 177 0.35 15.27 1.65
CA LEU A 177 0.78 14.05 1.00
C LEU A 177 -0.22 12.91 1.26
N PHE A 178 -0.59 12.69 2.52
CA PHE A 178 -1.59 11.68 2.90
C PHE A 178 -2.89 11.86 2.11
N TRP A 179 -3.43 13.07 2.03
CA TRP A 179 -4.65 13.38 1.28
C TRP A 179 -4.48 13.13 -0.23
N THR A 180 -3.36 13.58 -0.80
CA THR A 180 -3.10 13.46 -2.24
C THR A 180 -2.92 12.00 -2.68
N ILE A 181 -2.35 11.16 -1.82
CA ILE A 181 -2.10 9.74 -2.12
C ILE A 181 -3.35 8.89 -1.92
N ASN A 182 -4.20 9.23 -0.95
CA ASN A 182 -5.28 8.33 -0.54
C ASN A 182 -6.69 8.81 -0.87
N ILE A 183 -6.92 10.13 -0.93
CA ILE A 183 -8.25 10.71 -1.09
C ILE A 183 -8.45 11.25 -2.49
N LYS A 184 -7.44 11.92 -3.04
CA LYS A 184 -7.50 12.52 -4.39
C LYS A 184 -7.66 11.50 -5.53
N PRO A 185 -7.02 10.31 -5.51
CA PRO A 185 -7.10 9.39 -6.64
C PRO A 185 -8.54 8.92 -6.87
N LYS A 186 -9.00 8.99 -8.13
CA LYS A 186 -10.26 8.38 -8.53
C LYS A 186 -10.04 6.87 -8.67
N ARG A 187 -11.03 6.08 -8.23
CA ARG A 187 -11.03 4.64 -8.54
C ARG A 187 -10.97 4.46 -10.05
N ILE A 188 -10.23 3.43 -10.48
CA ILE A 188 -10.28 2.96 -11.86
C ILE A 188 -11.76 2.67 -12.18
N ASN A 189 -12.26 3.22 -13.29
CA ASN A 189 -13.63 2.95 -13.66
C ASN A 189 -13.75 1.49 -14.13
N ALA A 190 -14.94 0.92 -13.99
CA ALA A 190 -15.15 -0.48 -14.33
C ALA A 190 -14.81 -0.78 -15.79
N SER A 191 -15.10 0.14 -16.73
CA SER A 191 -14.78 -0.04 -18.15
C SER A 191 -13.29 -0.25 -18.41
N LEU A 192 -12.43 0.58 -17.81
CA LEU A 192 -10.99 0.40 -17.96
C LEU A 192 -10.51 -0.92 -17.35
N ALA A 193 -11.13 -1.37 -16.26
CA ALA A 193 -10.83 -2.69 -15.71
C ALA A 193 -11.20 -3.80 -16.71
N PHE A 194 -12.35 -3.66 -17.36
CA PHE A 194 -12.82 -4.57 -18.40
C PHE A 194 -11.88 -4.62 -19.62
N ASP A 195 -11.36 -3.47 -20.06
CA ASP A 195 -10.41 -3.38 -21.17
C ASP A 195 -9.08 -4.11 -20.92
N VAL A 196 -8.67 -4.27 -19.66
CA VAL A 196 -7.42 -4.96 -19.29
C VAL A 196 -7.62 -6.48 -19.25
N TYR A 197 -8.83 -6.99 -19.02
CA TYR A 197 -9.07 -8.43 -18.88
C TYR A 197 -8.62 -9.27 -20.08
N PRO A 198 -8.85 -8.87 -21.35
CA PRO A 198 -8.33 -9.59 -22.51
C PRO A 198 -6.81 -9.85 -22.46
N LEU A 199 -6.04 -8.92 -21.89
CA LEU A 199 -4.58 -9.02 -21.76
C LEU A 199 -4.16 -10.01 -20.67
N LEU A 200 -5.05 -10.31 -19.72
CA LEU A 200 -4.80 -11.25 -18.63
C LEU A 200 -5.29 -12.68 -18.97
N ARG A 201 -6.01 -12.89 -20.09
CA ARG A 201 -6.60 -14.19 -20.47
C ARG A 201 -5.59 -15.32 -20.68
N THR A 202 -4.31 -15.02 -20.89
CA THR A 202 -3.25 -16.04 -21.02
C THR A 202 -2.78 -16.60 -19.68
N GLU A 203 -3.24 -16.03 -18.56
CA GLU A 203 -2.82 -16.47 -17.24
C GLU A 203 -3.70 -17.63 -16.74
N ASP A 204 -3.14 -18.83 -16.68
CA ASP A 204 -3.80 -20.08 -16.24
C ASP A 204 -4.55 -19.97 -14.90
N TRP A 205 -4.14 -19.03 -14.05
CA TRP A 205 -4.76 -18.82 -12.75
C TRP A 205 -6.13 -18.14 -12.85
N LEU A 206 -6.40 -17.30 -13.87
CA LEU A 206 -7.71 -16.67 -14.06
C LEU A 206 -8.80 -17.73 -14.33
N GLU A 207 -8.50 -18.70 -15.20
CA GLU A 207 -9.43 -19.78 -15.55
C GLU A 207 -9.76 -20.68 -14.36
N LYS A 208 -8.76 -20.95 -13.49
CA LYS A 208 -8.90 -21.81 -12.32
C LYS A 208 -9.55 -21.12 -11.12
N PHE A 209 -9.26 -19.83 -10.90
CA PHE A 209 -9.61 -19.10 -9.68
C PHE A 209 -10.98 -18.39 -9.78
N GLU A 210 -11.26 -17.69 -10.88
CA GLU A 210 -12.53 -16.96 -11.06
C GLU A 210 -13.47 -17.58 -12.11
N GLY A 211 -12.93 -18.44 -12.99
CA GLY A 211 -13.69 -19.36 -13.84
C GLY A 211 -14.89 -18.70 -14.57
N PRO A 212 -16.13 -19.23 -14.42
CA PRO A 212 -17.29 -18.79 -15.22
C PRO A 212 -17.69 -17.32 -15.07
N ALA A 213 -17.32 -16.64 -13.98
CA ALA A 213 -17.73 -15.26 -13.72
C ALA A 213 -17.01 -14.28 -14.65
N ILE A 214 -15.67 -14.34 -14.71
CA ILE A 214 -14.87 -13.55 -15.66
C ILE A 214 -15.28 -13.88 -17.10
N TYR A 215 -15.47 -15.16 -17.43
CA TYR A 215 -15.89 -15.54 -18.79
C TYR A 215 -17.24 -14.92 -19.17
N ARG A 216 -18.20 -14.87 -18.24
CA ARG A 216 -19.51 -14.22 -18.45
C ARG A 216 -19.38 -12.71 -18.63
N GLU A 217 -18.60 -12.05 -17.77
CA GLU A 217 -18.39 -10.60 -17.83
C GLU A 217 -17.67 -10.19 -19.11
N THR A 218 -16.67 -10.96 -19.50
CA THR A 218 -15.91 -10.80 -20.74
C THR A 218 -16.79 -11.00 -21.97
N ARG A 219 -17.64 -12.05 -21.99
CA ARG A 219 -18.60 -12.24 -23.08
C ARG A 219 -19.68 -11.17 -23.10
N ALA A 220 -20.11 -10.68 -21.94
CA ALA A 220 -21.02 -9.55 -21.87
C ALA A 220 -20.38 -8.29 -22.47
N GLN A 221 -19.10 -8.02 -22.20
CA GLN A 221 -18.35 -6.93 -22.81
C GLN A 221 -18.28 -7.07 -24.33
N GLU A 222 -17.87 -8.23 -24.85
CA GLU A 222 -17.78 -8.46 -26.31
C GLU A 222 -19.14 -8.32 -27.02
N LEU A 223 -20.23 -8.75 -26.36
CA LEU A 223 -21.58 -8.53 -26.86
C LEU A 223 -21.95 -7.04 -26.85
N VAL A 224 -21.64 -6.32 -25.77
CA VAL A 224 -21.86 -4.87 -25.66
C VAL A 224 -21.07 -4.11 -26.72
N GLU A 225 -19.80 -4.46 -26.95
CA GLU A 225 -18.96 -3.92 -28.02
C GLU A 225 -19.57 -4.19 -29.40
N SER A 226 -20.06 -5.41 -29.63
CA SER A 226 -20.73 -5.77 -30.89
C SER A 226 -22.01 -4.95 -31.10
N LEU A 227 -22.83 -4.79 -30.06
CA LEU A 227 -24.04 -3.96 -30.11
C LEU A 227 -23.72 -2.47 -30.28
N TRP A 228 -22.60 -2.00 -29.76
CA TRP A 228 -22.15 -0.61 -29.91
C TRP A 228 -21.56 -0.33 -31.29
N ALA A 229 -20.81 -1.28 -31.87
CA ALA A 229 -20.08 -1.11 -33.12
C ALA A 229 -20.91 -1.43 -34.38
N TYR A 230 -21.96 -2.27 -34.27
CA TYR A 230 -22.75 -2.71 -35.42
C TYR A 230 -23.72 -1.61 -35.91
N PRO A 231 -23.64 -1.14 -37.17
CA PRO A 231 -24.42 0.01 -37.65
C PRO A 231 -25.94 -0.14 -37.60
N GLU A 232 -26.49 -1.35 -37.72
CA GLU A 232 -27.94 -1.58 -37.64
C GLU A 232 -28.43 -1.85 -36.20
N SER A 233 -27.52 -1.85 -35.23
CA SER A 233 -27.88 -2.04 -33.84
C SER A 233 -28.66 -0.83 -33.31
N PRO A 234 -29.74 -1.04 -32.53
CA PRO A 234 -30.42 0.03 -31.82
C PRO A 234 -29.52 0.82 -30.87
N TRP A 235 -28.39 0.22 -30.47
CA TRP A 235 -27.38 0.79 -29.58
C TRP A 235 -26.11 1.27 -30.29
N TYR A 236 -26.11 1.34 -31.63
CA TYR A 236 -24.97 1.82 -32.40
C TYR A 236 -24.48 3.18 -31.89
N GLN A 237 -23.24 3.23 -31.39
CA GLN A 237 -22.60 4.40 -30.80
C GLN A 237 -23.36 5.07 -29.63
N ARG A 238 -24.29 4.36 -28.97
CA ARG A 238 -25.15 4.89 -27.88
C ARG A 238 -24.80 4.37 -26.50
N ILE A 239 -23.79 3.51 -26.39
CA ILE A 239 -23.28 2.98 -25.13
C ILE A 239 -22.00 3.73 -24.75
N ASN A 240 -21.90 4.16 -23.50
CA ASN A 240 -20.70 4.83 -22.97
C ASN A 240 -19.62 3.80 -22.63
N MET A 241 -18.83 3.42 -23.63
CA MET A 241 -17.79 2.41 -23.49
C MET A 241 -16.69 2.82 -22.52
N LEU A 242 -16.30 4.10 -22.52
CA LEU A 242 -15.16 4.62 -21.76
C LEU A 242 -15.54 5.06 -20.33
N GLY A 243 -16.84 5.08 -20.01
CA GLY A 243 -17.36 5.54 -18.72
C GLY A 243 -17.14 7.04 -18.47
N GLU A 244 -17.13 7.84 -19.53
CA GLU A 244 -17.00 9.29 -19.45
C GLU A 244 -18.24 9.93 -18.80
N SER A 245 -18.03 10.88 -17.89
CA SER A 245 -19.14 11.59 -17.25
C SER A 245 -19.70 12.65 -18.20
N GLY A 246 -20.96 12.52 -18.65
CA GLY A 246 -21.66 13.59 -19.38
C GLY A 246 -22.28 13.24 -20.74
N LEU A 247 -22.10 12.01 -21.24
CA LEU A 247 -22.92 11.53 -22.36
C LEU A 247 -24.31 11.17 -21.83
N GLY A 248 -25.33 11.87 -22.32
CA GLY A 248 -26.68 11.91 -21.77
C GLY A 248 -27.25 10.56 -21.39
N GLN A 249 -27.81 10.48 -20.18
CA GLN A 249 -28.66 9.38 -19.75
C GLN A 249 -29.85 9.29 -20.71
N TRP A 250 -29.99 8.13 -21.35
CA TRP A 250 -31.22 7.67 -21.97
C TRP A 250 -31.70 6.44 -21.22
#